data_AF-A0A8J3BU40-F1
#
_entry.id   AF-A0A8J3BU40-F1
#
_cell.length_a   1.000
_cell.length_b   1.000
_cell.length_c   1.000
_cell.angle_alpha   90.00
_cell.angle_beta   90.00
_cell.angle_gamma   90.00
#
_symmetry.space_group_name_H-M   'P 1'
#
loop_
_entity.id
_entity.type
_entity.pdbx_description
1 polymer ?
#
loop_
_entity_poly.entity_id
_entity_poly.type
_entity_poly.pdbx_seq_one_letter_code
_entity_poly.pdbx_strand_id
1 'polypeptide(L)'
;MTTVSIWLADDSQRPASRPPSDGGTASAPPAPIGTDPPSPVQPDPSPTAAAPADLAFGSSSPTATPSSSKSSRRAAHGAGPAHGAGPGRTVPPGPPGPPGSSPPATVPVQSASLDELLQQDATAPAGVPAQLNLFLGGGPSCDSSGSTVPRILLWKYVIEVPSVPVLCFENFDRDHDVSLVFTDPNGAAERAVMPGPFSEFEGLFHPVPPGAVIGRYRVRATQGRTTATTEFQVVRATKPRIWVHPRQATAGTTVDIYLGGFPPSERADLHLYSGCGTQRYRAKATVMIDRRGEAHVALSTSTTGAVGCYAVNNPLVFVPSDPPPEVEGPTTTTFFVREPEDPPPPCGAPPLRC
;
A
#
# COMPACT_ATOMS: atom_id res chain seq x y z
N MET A 1 19.73 -32.30 -29.58
CA MET A 1 20.53 -31.91 -28.41
C MET A 1 21.54 -30.91 -28.90
N THR A 2 21.25 -29.62 -28.70
CA THR A 2 22.05 -28.52 -29.25
C THR A 2 22.45 -27.65 -28.08
N THR A 3 23.72 -27.76 -27.70
CA THR A 3 24.37 -26.94 -26.68
C THR A 3 24.87 -25.67 -27.37
N VAL A 4 24.44 -24.50 -26.90
CA VAL A 4 24.99 -23.22 -27.31
C VAL A 4 25.60 -22.57 -26.07
N SER A 5 26.92 -22.42 -26.09
CA SER A 5 27.70 -21.70 -25.08
C SER A 5 27.87 -20.25 -25.54
N ILE A 6 27.60 -19.29 -24.67
CA ILE A 6 27.86 -17.86 -24.92
C ILE A 6 29.05 -17.43 -24.08
N TRP A 7 30.03 -16.82 -24.74
CA TRP A 7 31.21 -16.19 -24.15
C TRP A 7 30.89 -14.78 -23.65
N LEU A 8 31.44 -14.44 -22.49
CA LEU A 8 31.50 -13.09 -21.93
C LEU A 8 32.63 -12.32 -22.63
N ALA A 9 32.34 -11.10 -23.10
CA ALA A 9 33.35 -10.12 -23.48
C ALA A 9 33.36 -8.98 -22.46
N ASP A 10 34.52 -8.82 -21.84
CA ASP A 10 35.00 -7.69 -21.05
C ASP A 10 35.17 -6.48 -21.98
N ASP A 11 34.64 -5.33 -21.61
CA ASP A 11 34.87 -4.07 -22.32
C ASP A 11 35.16 -2.95 -21.32
N SER A 12 36.43 -2.91 -20.92
CA SER A 12 37.06 -1.78 -20.29
C SER A 12 37.96 -1.09 -21.31
N GLN A 13 37.60 0.14 -21.72
CA GLN A 13 38.47 1.32 -21.85
C GLN A 13 38.02 2.36 -22.93
N ARG A 14 37.51 3.50 -22.43
CA ARG A 14 38.00 4.88 -22.69
C ARG A 14 37.75 5.56 -24.08
N PRO A 15 37.99 6.89 -24.25
CA PRO A 15 36.90 7.86 -24.41
C PRO A 15 36.93 8.73 -25.69
N ALA A 16 35.84 9.50 -25.86
CA ALA A 16 35.69 10.82 -26.50
C ALA A 16 36.35 11.11 -27.86
N SER A 17 35.52 11.29 -28.90
CA SER A 17 35.57 12.47 -29.80
C SER A 17 34.34 12.50 -30.71
N ARG A 18 33.68 13.66 -30.78
CA ARG A 18 32.49 13.93 -31.61
C ARG A 18 32.93 14.83 -32.78
N PRO A 19 32.76 14.45 -34.05
CA PRO A 19 32.87 15.36 -35.18
C PRO A 19 31.48 15.87 -35.64
N PRO A 20 31.45 16.95 -36.45
CA PRO A 20 30.25 17.74 -36.69
C PRO A 20 29.31 17.11 -37.71
N SER A 21 28.05 17.51 -37.60
CA SER A 21 26.92 17.09 -38.41
C SER A 21 26.88 17.87 -39.72
N ASP A 22 27.22 17.22 -40.83
CA ASP A 22 26.95 17.73 -42.18
C ASP A 22 25.66 17.13 -42.73
N GLY A 23 24.82 18.02 -43.27
CA GLY A 23 23.52 17.71 -43.83
C GLY A 23 23.60 16.93 -45.13
N GLY A 24 22.73 15.91 -45.23
CA GLY A 24 22.44 15.19 -46.45
C GLY A 24 20.94 14.98 -46.58
N THR A 25 20.31 15.73 -47.47
CA THR A 25 18.96 15.48 -47.97
C THR A 25 18.94 14.16 -48.75
N ALA A 26 18.33 13.12 -48.19
CA ALA A 26 18.09 11.85 -48.86
C ALA A 26 16.68 11.82 -49.46
N SER A 27 16.62 11.56 -50.77
CA SER A 27 15.41 11.37 -51.57
C SER A 27 14.52 10.25 -51.04
N ALA A 28 13.21 10.47 -51.12
CA ALA A 28 12.19 9.47 -50.81
C ALA A 28 12.21 8.29 -51.81
N PRO A 29 12.10 7.03 -51.35
CA PRO A 29 11.89 5.87 -52.21
C PRO A 29 10.44 5.81 -52.74
N PRO A 30 10.22 5.16 -53.90
CA PRO A 30 8.90 5.04 -54.51
C PRO A 30 7.97 4.11 -53.71
N ALA A 31 6.67 4.42 -53.76
CA ALA A 31 5.61 3.70 -53.08
C ALA A 31 5.47 2.24 -53.59
N PRO A 32 5.20 1.26 -52.70
CA PRO A 32 4.91 -0.10 -53.10
C PRO A 32 3.53 -0.23 -53.72
N ILE A 33 3.46 -1.06 -54.77
CA ILE A 33 2.27 -1.47 -55.52
C ILE A 33 1.40 -2.37 -54.63
N GLY A 34 0.10 -2.06 -54.60
CA GLY A 34 -0.89 -2.75 -53.79
C GLY A 34 -1.14 -4.19 -54.23
N THR A 35 -1.18 -5.08 -53.24
CA THR A 35 -1.77 -6.41 -53.32
C THR A 35 -2.97 -6.44 -52.39
N ASP A 36 -4.14 -6.80 -52.92
CA ASP A 36 -5.38 -6.94 -52.17
C ASP A 36 -5.25 -7.94 -50.99
N PRO A 37 -5.80 -7.61 -49.81
CA PRO A 37 -5.80 -8.53 -48.67
C PRO A 37 -6.78 -9.69 -48.90
N PRO A 38 -6.43 -10.93 -48.49
CA PRO A 38 -7.35 -12.06 -48.54
C PRO A 38 -8.52 -11.86 -47.59
N SER A 39 -9.70 -12.31 -48.02
CA SER A 39 -10.95 -12.28 -47.25
C SER A 39 -10.82 -12.96 -45.88
N PRO A 40 -11.46 -12.43 -44.83
CA PRO A 40 -11.38 -12.99 -43.49
C PRO A 40 -12.11 -14.34 -43.42
N VAL A 41 -11.38 -15.35 -42.93
CA VAL A 41 -11.93 -16.65 -42.53
C VAL A 41 -12.78 -16.44 -41.28
N GLN A 42 -14.07 -16.80 -41.33
CA GLN A 42 -14.94 -16.78 -40.16
C GLN A 42 -14.51 -17.86 -39.16
N PRO A 43 -14.32 -17.53 -37.88
CA PRO A 43 -14.05 -18.53 -36.85
C PRO A 43 -15.32 -19.32 -36.51
N ASP A 44 -15.15 -20.64 -36.37
CA ASP A 44 -16.17 -21.56 -35.85
C ASP A 44 -16.63 -21.13 -34.44
N PRO A 45 -17.92 -21.30 -34.09
CA PRO A 45 -18.42 -20.98 -32.76
C PRO A 45 -17.82 -21.95 -31.72
N SER A 46 -16.99 -21.40 -30.84
CA SER A 46 -16.42 -22.13 -29.71
C SER A 46 -17.50 -22.55 -28.70
N PRO A 47 -17.33 -23.70 -28.02
CA PRO A 47 -18.30 -24.21 -27.07
C PRO A 47 -18.41 -23.30 -25.83
N THR A 48 -19.64 -23.13 -25.36
CA THR A 48 -19.99 -22.39 -24.15
C THR A 48 -19.24 -22.94 -22.93
N ALA A 49 -18.27 -22.17 -22.42
CA ALA A 49 -17.59 -22.48 -21.16
C ALA A 49 -18.54 -22.22 -19.99
N ALA A 50 -18.58 -23.15 -19.02
CA ALA A 50 -19.31 -22.98 -17.78
C ALA A 50 -18.76 -21.78 -16.98
N ALA A 51 -19.65 -20.98 -16.40
CA ALA A 51 -19.27 -19.83 -15.58
C ALA A 51 -18.43 -20.29 -14.36
N PRO A 52 -17.27 -19.67 -14.07
CA PRO A 52 -16.51 -19.97 -12.87
C PRO A 52 -17.34 -19.63 -11.63
N ALA A 53 -17.22 -20.45 -10.58
CA ALA A 53 -17.84 -20.18 -9.30
C ALA A 53 -17.21 -18.93 -8.66
N ASP A 54 -17.95 -17.83 -8.60
CA ASP A 54 -17.53 -16.60 -7.93
C ASP A 54 -17.70 -16.76 -6.41
N LEU A 55 -16.58 -16.81 -5.67
CA LEU A 55 -16.60 -16.65 -4.23
C LEU A 55 -16.66 -15.15 -3.90
N ALA A 56 -17.82 -14.69 -3.44
CA ALA A 56 -17.95 -13.40 -2.81
C ALA A 56 -17.25 -13.44 -1.44
N PHE A 57 -16.52 -12.39 -1.07
CA PHE A 57 -15.99 -12.26 0.29
C PHE A 57 -17.15 -12.33 1.28
N GLY A 58 -17.05 -13.22 2.25
CA GLY A 58 -18.00 -13.28 3.35
C GLY A 58 -17.93 -11.96 4.12
N SER A 59 -19.00 -11.17 4.13
CA SER A 59 -19.12 -10.05 5.06
C SER A 59 -19.43 -10.63 6.44
N SER A 60 -18.39 -10.94 7.20
CA SER A 60 -18.52 -11.22 8.63
C SER A 60 -18.81 -9.90 9.35
N SER A 61 -20.10 -9.59 9.54
CA SER A 61 -20.50 -8.50 10.42
C SER A 61 -20.00 -8.81 11.85
N PRO A 62 -19.32 -7.88 12.53
CA PRO A 62 -18.92 -8.11 13.91
C PRO A 62 -20.17 -8.13 14.80
N THR A 63 -20.43 -9.28 15.45
CA THR A 63 -21.43 -9.39 16.52
C THR A 63 -20.95 -8.56 17.71
N ALA A 64 -21.47 -7.35 17.86
CA ALA A 64 -21.21 -6.53 19.04
C ALA A 64 -21.92 -7.14 20.26
N THR A 65 -21.16 -7.80 21.14
CA THR A 65 -21.67 -8.23 22.45
C THR A 65 -21.92 -7.01 23.34
N PRO A 66 -23.15 -6.76 23.82
CA PRO A 66 -23.41 -5.64 24.71
C PRO A 66 -22.78 -5.90 26.08
N SER A 67 -21.74 -5.15 26.42
CA SER A 67 -21.15 -5.15 27.77
C SER A 67 -22.01 -4.29 28.70
N SER A 68 -22.82 -4.94 29.55
CA SER A 68 -23.57 -4.29 30.62
C SER A 68 -22.64 -4.00 31.81
N SER A 69 -22.28 -2.74 32.03
CA SER A 69 -21.57 -2.31 33.23
C SER A 69 -22.54 -2.19 34.41
N LYS A 70 -22.46 -3.13 35.37
CA LYS A 70 -23.12 -3.01 36.67
C LYS A 70 -22.41 -1.95 37.51
N SER A 71 -23.08 -0.82 37.71
CA SER A 71 -22.73 0.19 38.70
C SER A 71 -22.87 -0.38 40.11
N SER A 72 -21.74 -0.60 40.80
CA SER A 72 -21.71 -0.96 42.22
C SER A 72 -21.57 0.30 43.06
N ARG A 73 -22.66 0.70 43.72
CA ARG A 73 -22.63 1.69 44.80
C ARG A 73 -22.02 1.03 46.04
N ARG A 74 -20.90 1.56 46.53
CA ARG A 74 -20.41 1.30 47.89
C ARG A 74 -20.49 2.58 48.69
N ALA A 75 -21.23 2.53 49.79
CA ALA A 75 -21.40 3.61 50.74
C ALA A 75 -20.49 3.42 51.97
N ALA A 76 -20.06 4.56 52.53
CA ALA A 76 -19.68 4.82 53.92
C ALA A 76 -18.36 4.20 54.43
N HIS A 77 -17.54 4.79 55.32
CA HIS A 77 -17.60 5.94 56.22
C HIS A 77 -16.16 6.49 56.42
N GLY A 78 -16.00 7.79 56.70
CA GLY A 78 -14.75 8.35 57.20
C GLY A 78 -14.89 9.84 57.50
N ALA A 79 -14.72 10.23 58.77
CA ALA A 79 -15.08 11.53 59.33
C ALA A 79 -13.90 12.52 59.42
N GLY A 80 -14.17 13.78 59.06
CA GLY A 80 -13.55 15.03 59.56
C GLY A 80 -12.09 15.36 59.17
N PRO A 81 -11.62 16.63 59.31
CA PRO A 81 -12.28 17.81 59.87
C PRO A 81 -12.44 19.00 58.89
N ALA A 82 -13.26 19.96 59.32
CA ALA A 82 -13.68 21.18 58.63
C ALA A 82 -12.63 22.29 58.64
N HIS A 83 -12.47 23.00 57.51
CA HIS A 83 -12.03 24.40 57.46
C HIS A 83 -12.48 25.07 56.15
N GLY A 84 -13.03 26.29 56.25
CA GLY A 84 -13.04 27.29 55.18
C GLY A 84 -14.30 27.43 54.34
N ALA A 85 -15.34 28.05 54.90
CA ALA A 85 -16.47 28.57 54.11
C ALA A 85 -16.03 29.82 53.31
N GLY A 86 -15.70 29.62 52.04
CA GLY A 86 -15.55 30.70 51.06
C GLY A 86 -16.89 31.03 50.40
N PRO A 87 -17.18 32.30 50.07
CA PRO A 87 -18.45 32.70 49.47
C PRO A 87 -18.66 32.01 48.12
N GLY A 88 -19.83 31.37 47.98
CA GLY A 88 -20.23 30.60 46.81
C GLY A 88 -20.21 31.43 45.54
N ARG A 89 -19.25 31.13 44.67
CA ARG A 89 -19.17 31.68 43.31
C ARG A 89 -20.12 30.87 42.44
N THR A 90 -21.28 31.43 42.14
CA THR A 90 -22.23 30.92 41.15
C THR A 90 -21.53 30.86 39.80
N VAL A 91 -21.15 29.66 39.36
CA VAL A 91 -20.61 29.43 38.01
C VAL A 91 -21.80 29.55 37.04
N PRO A 92 -21.79 30.51 36.10
CA PRO A 92 -22.84 30.60 35.10
C PRO A 92 -22.86 29.30 34.27
N PRO A 93 -24.04 28.81 33.88
CA PRO A 93 -24.16 27.66 33.00
C PRO A 93 -23.35 27.92 31.72
N GLY A 94 -22.35 27.07 31.49
CA GLY A 94 -21.52 27.15 30.29
C GLY A 94 -22.37 27.03 29.02
N PRO A 95 -21.97 27.66 27.92
CA PRO A 95 -22.68 27.54 26.65
C PRO A 95 -22.82 26.07 26.25
N PRO A 96 -23.94 25.68 25.62
CA PRO A 96 -24.11 24.33 25.12
C PRO A 96 -22.93 23.97 24.21
N GLY A 97 -22.26 22.86 24.52
CA GLY A 97 -21.14 22.38 23.73
C GLY A 97 -21.56 22.20 22.26
N PRO A 98 -20.62 22.36 21.31
CA PRO A 98 -20.90 22.17 19.90
C PRO A 98 -21.54 20.78 19.68
N PRO A 99 -22.48 20.66 18.73
CA PRO A 99 -23.13 19.38 18.43
C PRO A 99 -22.05 18.32 18.17
N GLY A 100 -22.11 17.23 18.93
CA GLY A 100 -21.11 16.17 18.89
C GLY A 100 -20.93 15.64 17.47
N SER A 101 -19.70 15.71 16.96
CA SER A 101 -19.32 15.12 15.68
C SER A 101 -19.58 13.61 15.74
N SER A 102 -20.42 13.10 14.85
CA SER A 102 -20.62 11.65 14.71
C SER A 102 -19.27 10.97 14.50
N PRO A 103 -19.02 9.81 15.13
CA PRO A 103 -17.78 9.08 14.95
C PRO A 103 -17.52 8.81 13.46
N PRO A 104 -16.26 8.86 13.01
CA PRO A 104 -15.93 8.60 11.61
C PRO A 104 -16.44 7.21 11.20
N ALA A 105 -17.10 7.15 10.04
CA ALA A 105 -17.63 5.90 9.52
C ALA A 105 -16.48 4.93 9.19
N THR A 106 -16.37 3.86 9.97
CA THR A 106 -15.42 2.75 9.74
C THR A 106 -15.73 2.07 8.40
N VAL A 107 -14.70 1.84 7.57
CA VAL A 107 -14.84 1.00 6.38
C VAL A 107 -15.02 -0.45 6.84
N PRO A 108 -16.07 -1.17 6.39
CA PRO A 108 -16.21 -2.58 6.71
C PRO A 108 -15.03 -3.38 6.14
N VAL A 109 -14.42 -4.20 6.99
CA VAL A 109 -13.34 -5.11 6.58
C VAL A 109 -13.97 -6.36 5.98
N GLN A 110 -13.51 -6.75 4.79
CA GLN A 110 -13.89 -7.99 4.11
C GLN A 110 -12.79 -9.03 4.32
N SER A 111 -13.12 -10.26 4.69
CA SER A 111 -12.10 -11.29 5.00
C SER A 111 -12.02 -12.35 3.91
N ALA A 112 -10.81 -12.79 3.58
CA ALA A 112 -10.55 -13.99 2.77
C ALA A 112 -9.33 -14.76 3.28
N SER A 113 -9.24 -16.03 2.87
CA SER A 113 -8.08 -16.88 3.10
C SER A 113 -7.21 -16.97 1.85
N LEU A 114 -5.91 -16.74 2.00
CA LEU A 114 -4.95 -16.91 0.90
C LEU A 114 -4.93 -18.36 0.42
N ASP A 115 -4.96 -19.34 1.32
CA ASP A 115 -4.91 -20.75 0.94
C ASP A 115 -6.15 -21.18 0.16
N GLU A 116 -7.33 -20.70 0.56
CA GLU A 116 -8.59 -20.97 -0.16
C GLU A 116 -8.54 -20.37 -1.57
N LEU A 117 -8.03 -19.14 -1.72
CA LEU A 117 -7.85 -18.53 -3.03
C LEU A 117 -6.86 -19.32 -3.88
N LEU A 118 -5.75 -19.78 -3.30
CA LEU A 118 -4.74 -20.54 -4.03
C LEU A 118 -5.21 -21.92 -4.49
N GLN A 119 -6.28 -22.47 -3.91
CA GLN A 119 -6.90 -23.73 -4.34
C GLN A 119 -7.83 -23.59 -5.56
N GLN A 120 -8.20 -22.37 -5.96
CA GLN A 120 -9.19 -22.15 -7.01
C GLN A 120 -8.71 -22.48 -8.43
N ASP A 121 -7.38 -22.61 -8.66
CA ASP A 121 -6.68 -22.83 -9.94
C ASP A 121 -7.49 -22.36 -11.18
N ALA A 122 -7.83 -21.07 -11.18
CA ALA A 122 -8.69 -20.49 -12.20
C ALA A 122 -7.90 -20.15 -13.47
N THR A 123 -8.54 -20.23 -14.63
CA THR A 123 -7.97 -19.69 -15.87
C THR A 123 -8.01 -18.17 -15.81
N ALA A 124 -6.90 -17.51 -16.19
CA ALA A 124 -6.85 -16.06 -16.27
C ALA A 124 -7.91 -15.54 -17.26
N PRO A 125 -8.76 -14.57 -16.87
CA PRO A 125 -9.66 -13.92 -17.81
C PRO A 125 -8.89 -13.25 -18.97
N ALA A 126 -9.54 -13.06 -20.11
CA ALA A 126 -8.93 -12.37 -21.25
C ALA A 126 -8.43 -10.97 -20.84
N GLY A 127 -7.23 -10.59 -21.30
CA GLY A 127 -6.60 -9.29 -21.00
C GLY A 127 -5.87 -9.19 -19.66
N VAL A 128 -6.10 -10.12 -18.73
CA VAL A 128 -5.43 -10.18 -17.42
C VAL A 128 -3.91 -10.43 -17.54
N PRO A 129 -3.42 -11.31 -18.43
CA PRO A 129 -1.97 -11.51 -18.61
C PRO A 129 -1.20 -10.24 -19.03
N ALA A 130 -1.84 -9.28 -19.69
CA ALA A 130 -1.21 -8.01 -20.06
C ALA A 130 -0.88 -7.14 -18.84
N GLN A 131 -1.45 -7.44 -17.67
CA GLN A 131 -1.20 -6.75 -16.42
C GLN A 131 0.10 -7.20 -15.72
N LEU A 132 0.72 -8.30 -16.16
CA LEU A 132 1.84 -8.96 -15.44
C LEU A 132 3.20 -8.26 -15.61
N ASN A 133 3.40 -7.48 -16.67
CA ASN A 133 4.67 -6.77 -16.88
C ASN A 133 4.83 -5.52 -15.99
N LEU A 134 3.93 -5.31 -15.03
CA LEU A 134 3.76 -4.03 -14.33
C LEU A 134 4.25 -4.06 -12.88
N PHE A 135 4.71 -5.20 -12.35
CA PHE A 135 5.04 -5.35 -10.92
C PHE A 135 6.48 -4.96 -10.55
N LEU A 136 7.24 -4.42 -11.49
CA LEU A 136 8.63 -4.00 -11.27
C LEU A 136 8.67 -2.49 -11.07
N GLY A 137 8.86 -2.04 -9.83
CA GLY A 137 9.05 -0.63 -9.51
C GLY A 137 10.16 -0.40 -8.50
N GLY A 138 10.76 0.79 -8.56
CA GLY A 138 11.69 1.30 -7.56
C GLY A 138 10.95 1.84 -6.35
N GLY A 139 11.56 1.74 -5.17
CA GLY A 139 11.11 2.48 -4.00
C GLY A 139 11.66 3.91 -4.05
N PRO A 140 11.04 4.87 -3.34
CA PRO A 140 11.71 6.13 -3.07
C PRO A 140 13.07 5.88 -2.41
N SER A 141 14.09 6.56 -2.93
CA SER A 141 15.36 6.70 -2.24
C SER A 141 15.23 7.85 -1.24
N CYS A 142 15.60 7.61 0.01
CA CYS A 142 15.83 8.70 0.95
C CYS A 142 17.17 9.36 0.59
N ASP A 143 17.11 10.37 -0.28
CA ASP A 143 18.31 11.14 -0.63
C ASP A 143 18.62 12.13 0.49
N SER A 144 19.88 12.15 0.92
CA SER A 144 20.36 13.13 1.89
C SER A 144 20.45 14.51 1.26
N SER A 145 19.82 15.49 1.90
CA SER A 145 19.94 16.91 1.60
C SER A 145 21.23 17.54 2.15
N GLY A 146 22.04 16.77 2.91
CA GLY A 146 23.23 17.28 3.57
C GLY A 146 22.94 18.25 4.72
N SER A 147 21.70 18.27 5.24
CA SER A 147 21.36 19.06 6.41
C SER A 147 22.22 18.66 7.61
N THR A 148 22.47 19.57 8.54
CA THR A 148 23.09 19.30 9.86
C THR A 148 22.09 19.38 11.00
N VAL A 149 20.82 19.66 10.69
CA VAL A 149 19.72 19.78 11.66
C VAL A 149 18.80 18.57 11.54
N PRO A 150 18.26 18.03 12.64
CA PRO A 150 17.30 16.93 12.59
C PRO A 150 16.08 17.27 11.75
N ARG A 151 15.76 16.43 10.76
CA ARG A 151 14.63 16.64 9.84
C ARG A 151 13.92 15.33 9.52
N ILE A 152 12.63 15.46 9.20
CA ILE A 152 11.85 14.41 8.57
C ILE A 152 11.56 14.90 7.15
N LEU A 153 12.09 14.21 6.16
CA LEU A 153 11.76 14.45 4.76
C LEU A 153 10.66 13.49 4.34
N LEU A 154 9.71 14.00 3.56
CA LEU A 154 8.65 13.21 2.96
C LEU A 154 8.91 13.10 1.48
N TRP A 155 8.79 11.89 0.93
CA TRP A 155 8.86 11.72 -0.52
C TRP A 155 7.73 12.46 -1.24
N LYS A 156 6.52 12.45 -0.66
CA LYS A 156 5.35 13.19 -1.15
C LYS A 156 4.63 13.87 0.01
N TYR A 157 4.20 15.11 -0.20
CA TYR A 157 3.44 15.89 0.78
C TYR A 157 1.92 15.75 0.63
N VAL A 158 1.44 15.21 -0.50
CA VAL A 158 0.04 14.88 -0.71
C VAL A 158 -0.08 13.38 -0.90
N ILE A 159 -0.81 12.74 0.01
CA ILE A 159 -1.00 11.30 0.09
C ILE A 159 -2.47 11.01 -0.24
N GLU A 160 -2.71 10.21 -1.27
CA GLU A 160 -4.06 9.74 -1.57
C GLU A 160 -4.36 8.43 -0.83
N VAL A 161 -5.60 8.24 -0.38
CA VAL A 161 -6.05 6.99 0.24
C VAL A 161 -6.36 5.92 -0.82
N PRO A 162 -5.83 4.69 -0.72
CA PRO A 162 -4.79 4.24 0.20
C PRO A 162 -3.40 4.51 -0.36
N SER A 163 -2.47 4.87 0.53
CA SER A 163 -1.06 5.00 0.20
C SER A 163 -0.24 5.02 1.50
N VAL A 164 1.05 5.24 1.35
CA VAL A 164 2.03 5.20 2.43
C VAL A 164 2.98 6.37 2.25
N PRO A 165 2.90 7.43 3.08
CA PRO A 165 4.01 8.34 3.22
C PRO A 165 5.27 7.55 3.58
N VAL A 166 6.36 7.84 2.87
CA VAL A 166 7.70 7.38 3.23
C VAL A 166 8.42 8.52 3.92
N LEU A 167 8.79 8.28 5.18
CA LEU A 167 9.44 9.25 6.04
C LEU A 167 10.93 8.94 6.11
N CYS A 168 11.74 9.85 5.61
CA CYS A 168 13.20 9.78 5.65
C CYS A 168 13.71 10.63 6.83
N PHE A 169 14.66 10.09 7.59
CA PHE A 169 15.17 10.73 8.80
C PHE A 169 16.61 11.23 8.57
N GLU A 170 16.81 12.54 8.68
CA GLU A 170 18.13 13.15 8.58
C GLU A 170 18.62 13.63 9.95
N ASN A 171 19.90 13.44 10.23
CA ASN A 171 20.56 13.83 11.48
C ASN A 171 19.89 13.26 12.76
N PHE A 172 19.29 12.07 12.62
CA PHE A 172 19.02 11.18 13.74
C PHE A 172 20.17 10.18 13.85
N ASP A 173 20.46 9.74 15.07
CA ASP A 173 21.40 8.65 15.30
C ASP A 173 20.81 7.36 14.73
N ARG A 174 21.52 6.77 13.77
CA ARG A 174 21.05 5.63 12.99
C ARG A 174 21.11 4.31 13.76
N ASP A 175 21.87 4.27 14.86
CA ASP A 175 22.04 3.05 15.67
C ASP A 175 20.97 2.91 16.76
N HIS A 176 20.05 3.88 16.86
CA HIS A 176 19.03 3.93 17.90
C HIS A 176 17.63 4.15 17.30
N ASP A 177 16.62 3.61 17.97
CA ASP A 177 15.23 3.80 17.59
C ASP A 177 14.83 5.29 17.54
N VAL A 178 13.99 5.63 16.57
CA VAL A 178 13.31 6.93 16.51
C VAL A 178 11.84 6.71 16.85
N SER A 179 11.35 7.37 17.88
CA SER A 179 9.93 7.36 18.25
C SER A 179 9.15 8.37 17.43
N LEU A 180 8.01 7.97 16.88
CA LEU A 180 7.13 8.84 16.11
C LEU A 180 5.76 8.98 16.74
N VAL A 181 5.17 10.16 16.55
CA VAL A 181 3.76 10.43 16.83
C VAL A 181 3.12 11.04 15.58
N PHE A 182 2.17 10.34 15.00
CA PHE A 182 1.31 10.79 13.92
C PHE A 182 0.05 11.39 14.53
N THR A 183 -0.24 12.65 14.26
CA THR A 183 -1.46 13.32 14.72
C THR A 183 -2.34 13.62 13.52
N ASP A 184 -3.55 13.07 13.52
CA ASP A 184 -4.54 13.28 12.47
C ASP A 184 -5.21 14.67 12.58
N PRO A 185 -6.01 15.08 11.58
CA PRO A 185 -6.69 16.37 11.58
C PRO A 185 -7.69 16.58 12.73
N ASN A 186 -8.16 15.50 13.35
CA ASN A 186 -9.06 15.53 14.51
C ASN A 186 -8.28 15.56 15.85
N GLY A 187 -6.95 15.54 15.80
CA GLY A 187 -6.07 15.51 16.97
C GLY A 187 -5.86 14.11 17.57
N ALA A 188 -6.37 13.05 16.94
CA ALA A 188 -6.07 11.69 17.36
C ALA A 188 -4.60 11.37 17.06
N ALA A 189 -3.92 10.75 18.01
CA ALA A 189 -2.50 10.47 17.93
C ALA A 189 -2.22 8.96 17.87
N GLU A 190 -1.44 8.55 16.88
CA GLU A 190 -0.90 7.20 16.74
C GLU A 190 0.62 7.23 16.98
N ARG A 191 1.15 6.20 17.64
CA ARG A 191 2.58 6.06 17.88
C ARG A 191 3.17 4.99 16.97
N ALA A 192 4.34 5.27 16.44
CA ALA A 192 5.15 4.29 15.71
C ALA A 192 6.62 4.39 16.13
N VAL A 193 7.43 3.42 15.69
CA VAL A 193 8.87 3.41 15.91
C VAL A 193 9.54 3.09 14.57
N MET A 194 10.56 3.87 14.23
CA MET A 194 11.55 3.49 13.22
C MET A 194 12.66 2.75 13.97
N PRO A 195 12.78 1.41 13.82
CA PRO A 195 13.77 0.64 14.56
C PRO A 195 15.19 0.93 14.05
N GLY A 196 16.16 0.99 14.97
CA GLY A 196 17.59 0.97 14.66
C GLY A 196 18.18 -0.45 14.63
N PRO A 197 19.32 -0.67 13.97
CA PRO A 197 20.01 0.27 13.10
C PRO A 197 19.30 0.42 11.75
N PHE A 198 19.34 1.61 11.13
CA PHE A 198 18.78 1.85 9.80
C PHE A 198 19.77 2.56 8.86
N SER A 199 19.65 2.29 7.56
CA SER A 199 20.52 2.93 6.55
C SER A 199 20.02 4.34 6.17
N GLU A 200 20.86 5.12 5.50
CA GLU A 200 20.48 6.47 5.06
C GLU A 200 19.40 6.54 4.01
N PHE A 201 19.27 5.46 3.25
CA PHE A 201 18.26 5.30 2.22
C PHE A 201 16.97 4.68 2.76
N GLU A 202 16.93 4.37 4.05
CA GLU A 202 15.79 3.69 4.66
C GLU A 202 14.76 4.69 5.19
N GLY A 203 13.52 4.50 4.77
CA GLY A 203 12.38 5.28 5.22
C GLY A 203 11.38 4.45 5.99
N LEU A 204 10.70 5.09 6.94
CA LEU A 204 9.54 4.49 7.59
C LEU A 204 8.33 4.56 6.66
N PHE A 205 7.73 3.42 6.41
CA PHE A 205 6.48 3.26 5.66
C PHE A 205 5.30 3.28 6.64
N HIS A 206 4.55 4.38 6.71
CA HIS A 206 3.37 4.48 7.59
C HIS A 206 2.05 4.40 6.79
N PRO A 207 1.23 3.35 6.94
CA PRO A 207 0.03 3.17 6.13
C PRO A 207 -1.06 4.20 6.40
N VAL A 208 -1.67 4.72 5.32
CA VAL A 208 -2.90 5.52 5.37
C VAL A 208 -4.03 4.68 4.79
N PRO A 209 -4.79 3.96 5.65
CA PRO A 209 -5.78 2.99 5.20
C PRO A 209 -7.09 3.67 4.73
N PRO A 210 -7.96 2.92 4.04
CA PRO A 210 -9.36 3.27 3.79
C PRO A 210 -10.05 3.80 5.04
N GLY A 211 -10.84 4.85 4.90
CA GLY A 211 -11.53 5.49 6.01
C GLY A 211 -10.67 6.42 6.87
N ALA A 212 -9.36 6.56 6.58
CA ALA A 212 -8.52 7.58 7.22
C ALA A 212 -9.14 8.97 7.12
N VAL A 213 -8.90 9.80 8.15
CA VAL A 213 -9.40 11.16 8.20
C VAL A 213 -8.73 11.98 7.10
N ILE A 214 -9.52 12.64 6.26
CA ILE A 214 -8.97 13.53 5.22
C ILE A 214 -8.54 14.84 5.86
N GLY A 215 -7.33 15.31 5.57
CA GLY A 215 -6.82 16.57 6.12
C GLY A 215 -5.30 16.58 6.31
N ARG A 216 -4.83 17.57 7.06
CA ARG A 216 -3.42 17.76 7.37
C ARG A 216 -3.00 16.94 8.58
N TYR A 217 -2.08 16.02 8.37
CA TYR A 217 -1.44 15.23 9.40
C TYR A 217 -0.15 15.92 9.84
N ARG A 218 0.16 15.80 11.12
CA ARG A 218 1.44 16.21 11.69
C ARG A 218 2.20 14.98 12.18
N VAL A 219 3.48 14.90 11.85
CA VAL A 219 4.37 13.86 12.36
C VAL A 219 5.45 14.49 13.20
N ARG A 220 5.63 14.00 14.42
CA ARG A 220 6.73 14.36 15.30
C ARG A 220 7.63 13.15 15.51
N ALA A 221 8.91 13.30 15.18
CA ALA A 221 9.95 12.32 15.49
C ALA A 221 10.74 12.78 16.72
N THR A 222 11.17 11.84 17.56
CA THR A 222 11.96 12.11 18.78
C THR A 222 12.94 10.99 19.05
N GLN A 223 14.18 11.36 19.40
CA GLN A 223 15.25 10.46 19.83
C GLN A 223 16.09 11.18 20.90
N GLY A 224 15.92 10.82 22.17
CA GLY A 224 16.52 11.56 23.28
C GLY A 224 16.09 13.04 23.28
N ARG A 225 17.05 13.96 23.10
CA ARG A 225 16.79 15.42 23.00
C ARG A 225 16.56 15.90 21.57
N THR A 226 16.82 15.06 20.59
CA THR A 226 16.66 15.34 19.16
C THR A 226 15.18 15.25 18.79
N THR A 227 14.64 16.27 18.14
CA THR A 227 13.25 16.26 17.67
C THR A 227 13.14 16.95 16.32
N ALA A 228 12.24 16.43 15.48
CA ALA A 228 11.85 17.05 14.23
C ALA A 228 10.35 16.91 14.03
N THR A 229 9.75 17.79 13.23
CA THR A 229 8.33 17.74 12.88
C THR A 229 8.16 18.01 11.40
N THR A 230 7.23 17.30 10.78
CA THR A 230 6.79 17.54 9.40
C THR A 230 5.28 17.40 9.31
N GLU A 231 4.71 17.78 8.18
CA GLU A 231 3.28 17.68 7.91
C GLU A 231 3.05 17.17 6.48
N PHE A 232 1.97 16.41 6.30
CA PHE A 232 1.49 15.99 4.98
C PHE A 232 -0.03 16.11 4.92
N GLN A 233 -0.56 16.19 3.71
CA GLN A 233 -1.97 16.27 3.42
C GLN A 233 -2.47 14.89 2.96
N VAL A 234 -3.48 14.35 3.62
CA VAL A 234 -4.23 13.17 3.15
C VAL A 234 -5.44 13.64 2.34
N VAL A 235 -5.66 13.03 1.18
CA VAL A 235 -6.81 13.25 0.29
C VAL A 235 -7.37 11.90 -0.18
N ARG A 236 -8.59 11.89 -0.73
CA ARG A 236 -9.12 10.68 -1.37
C ARG A 236 -8.44 10.47 -2.72
N ALA A 237 -8.17 9.22 -3.08
CA ALA A 237 -7.73 8.91 -4.43
C ALA A 237 -8.81 9.27 -5.45
N THR A 238 -8.37 9.88 -6.55
CA THR A 238 -9.25 10.25 -7.68
C THR A 238 -9.26 9.20 -8.78
N LYS A 239 -8.38 8.20 -8.69
CA LYS A 239 -8.25 7.07 -9.61
C LYS A 239 -8.14 5.77 -8.82
N PRO A 240 -8.52 4.61 -9.40
CA PRO A 240 -8.41 3.33 -8.73
C PRO A 240 -6.97 3.00 -8.34
N ARG A 241 -6.75 2.63 -7.08
CA ARG A 241 -5.45 2.29 -6.52
C ARG A 241 -5.56 1.14 -5.55
N ILE A 242 -4.54 0.27 -5.55
CA ILE A 242 -4.41 -0.84 -4.62
C ILE A 242 -3.12 -0.68 -3.82
N TRP A 243 -3.20 -0.92 -2.52
CA TRP A 243 -2.06 -0.97 -1.62
C TRP A 243 -2.12 -2.22 -0.76
N VAL A 244 -0.99 -2.93 -0.60
CA VAL A 244 -0.86 -4.13 0.23
C VAL A 244 0.06 -3.85 1.44
N HIS A 245 -0.39 -4.24 2.63
CA HIS A 245 0.36 -4.06 3.88
C HIS A 245 0.14 -5.22 4.87
N PRO A 246 1.19 -5.75 5.54
CA PRO A 246 2.59 -5.52 5.24
C PRO A 246 2.95 -6.18 3.90
N ARG A 247 3.98 -5.65 3.23
CA ARG A 247 4.53 -6.29 2.02
C ARG A 247 5.38 -7.52 2.33
N GLN A 248 5.89 -7.61 3.55
CA GLN A 248 6.61 -8.78 4.06
C GLN A 248 5.79 -9.28 5.24
N ALA A 249 5.07 -10.37 5.03
CA ALA A 249 4.21 -11.00 6.00
C ALA A 249 4.83 -12.34 6.43
N THR A 250 4.59 -12.71 7.67
CA THR A 250 4.92 -14.05 8.17
C THR A 250 3.72 -14.96 7.97
N ALA A 251 3.93 -16.23 7.65
CA ALA A 251 2.86 -17.22 7.59
C ALA A 251 2.06 -17.24 8.92
N GLY A 252 0.74 -17.31 8.83
CA GLY A 252 -0.17 -17.21 9.98
C GLY A 252 -0.58 -15.78 10.33
N THR A 253 -0.09 -14.76 9.61
CA THR A 253 -0.49 -13.36 9.81
C THR A 253 -1.52 -12.90 8.78
N THR A 254 -2.06 -11.71 8.96
CA THR A 254 -2.99 -11.08 8.02
C THR A 254 -2.24 -10.10 7.12
N VAL A 255 -2.56 -10.15 5.83
CA VAL A 255 -2.16 -9.15 4.84
C VAL A 255 -3.37 -8.30 4.51
N ASP A 256 -3.29 -7.00 4.76
CA ASP A 256 -4.31 -6.04 4.41
C ASP A 256 -4.13 -5.57 2.96
N ILE A 257 -5.21 -5.66 2.18
CA ILE A 257 -5.32 -5.10 0.84
C ILE A 257 -6.30 -3.94 0.91
N TYR A 258 -5.78 -2.76 0.63
CA TYR A 258 -6.53 -1.51 0.63
C TYR A 258 -6.83 -1.08 -0.80
N LEU A 259 -8.05 -0.60 -1.01
CA LEU A 259 -8.53 -0.07 -2.28
C LEU A 259 -9.02 1.37 -2.08
N GLY A 260 -8.80 2.23 -3.07
CA GLY A 260 -9.31 3.61 -3.07
C GLY A 260 -9.43 4.19 -4.47
N GLY A 261 -10.29 5.20 -4.62
CA GLY A 261 -10.58 5.84 -5.91
C GLY A 261 -11.32 4.95 -6.91
N PHE A 262 -11.92 3.85 -6.44
CA PHE A 262 -12.80 3.01 -7.24
C PHE A 262 -14.20 3.63 -7.39
N PRO A 263 -14.98 3.22 -8.40
CA PRO A 263 -16.40 3.61 -8.49
C PRO A 263 -17.15 3.28 -7.18
N PRO A 264 -17.82 4.26 -6.56
CA PRO A 264 -18.43 4.08 -5.25
C PRO A 264 -19.65 3.18 -5.31
N SER A 265 -19.84 2.34 -4.28
CA SER A 265 -20.96 1.37 -4.19
C SER A 265 -20.99 0.30 -5.29
N GLU A 266 -19.89 0.13 -6.01
CA GLU A 266 -19.74 -0.91 -7.03
C GLU A 266 -18.94 -2.10 -6.50
N ARG A 267 -18.73 -3.10 -7.37
CA ARG A 267 -17.86 -4.26 -7.12
C ARG A 267 -16.54 -4.06 -7.83
N ALA A 268 -15.45 -4.52 -7.22
CA ALA A 268 -14.14 -4.57 -7.84
C ALA A 268 -13.59 -6.01 -7.80
N ASP A 269 -13.15 -6.52 -8.94
CA ASP A 269 -12.52 -7.84 -9.02
C ASP A 269 -11.01 -7.71 -8.79
N LEU A 270 -10.52 -8.34 -7.73
CA LEU A 270 -9.10 -8.50 -7.45
C LEU A 270 -8.61 -9.80 -8.06
N HIS A 271 -7.53 -9.72 -8.83
CA HIS A 271 -6.83 -10.86 -9.43
C HIS A 271 -5.59 -11.17 -8.61
N LEU A 272 -5.49 -12.41 -8.13
CA LEU A 272 -4.34 -12.91 -7.37
C LEU A 272 -3.39 -13.68 -8.29
N TYR A 273 -2.11 -13.39 -8.14
CA TYR A 273 -1.01 -14.07 -8.83
C TYR A 273 0.00 -14.60 -7.82
N SER A 274 0.68 -15.67 -8.18
CA SER A 274 1.80 -16.25 -7.42
C SER A 274 3.07 -16.31 -8.25
N GLY A 275 4.22 -16.15 -7.62
CA GLY A 275 5.54 -16.22 -8.24
C GLY A 275 6.18 -14.84 -8.41
N CYS A 276 7.48 -14.76 -8.12
CA CYS A 276 8.32 -13.61 -8.44
C CYS A 276 9.00 -13.87 -9.80
N GLY A 277 8.83 -12.97 -10.77
CA GLY A 277 9.33 -13.14 -12.13
C GLY A 277 8.26 -13.71 -13.08
N THR A 278 8.01 -15.02 -13.03
CA THR A 278 6.96 -15.66 -13.84
C THR A 278 5.65 -15.76 -13.05
N GLN A 279 4.92 -14.66 -12.99
CA GLN A 279 3.64 -14.61 -12.28
C GLN A 279 2.62 -15.55 -12.93
N ARG A 280 2.10 -16.48 -12.13
CA ARG A 280 1.00 -17.38 -12.48
C ARG A 280 -0.27 -16.86 -11.85
N TYR A 281 -1.30 -16.64 -12.66
CA TYR A 281 -2.64 -16.32 -12.17
C TYR A 281 -3.20 -17.47 -11.32
N ARG A 282 -3.88 -17.13 -10.23
CA ARG A 282 -4.41 -18.10 -9.26
C ARG A 282 -5.90 -17.99 -9.07
N ALA A 283 -6.39 -16.79 -8.78
CA ALA A 283 -7.75 -16.58 -8.34
C ALA A 283 -8.29 -15.21 -8.68
N LYS A 284 -9.61 -15.10 -8.61
CA LYS A 284 -10.36 -13.85 -8.63
C LYS A 284 -11.12 -13.73 -7.32
N ALA A 285 -11.15 -12.53 -6.76
CA ALA A 285 -11.92 -12.23 -5.55
C ALA A 285 -12.70 -10.93 -5.75
N THR A 286 -14.02 -10.94 -5.55
CA THR A 286 -14.89 -9.78 -5.83
C THR A 286 -15.18 -8.98 -4.56
N VAL A 287 -14.58 -7.79 -4.44
CA VAL A 287 -14.68 -6.90 -3.28
C VAL A 287 -15.81 -5.89 -3.46
N MET A 288 -16.58 -5.63 -2.40
CA MET A 288 -17.53 -4.52 -2.37
C MET A 288 -16.83 -3.19 -2.07
N ILE A 289 -17.05 -2.18 -2.90
CA ILE A 289 -16.53 -0.82 -2.72
C ILE A 289 -17.54 0.02 -1.96
N ASP A 290 -17.09 0.75 -0.94
CA ASP A 290 -17.96 1.60 -0.14
C ASP A 290 -18.41 2.87 -0.91
N ARG A 291 -19.29 3.65 -0.28
CA ARG A 291 -19.79 4.92 -0.86
C ARG A 291 -18.72 5.99 -1.12
N ARG A 292 -17.52 5.82 -0.59
CA ARG A 292 -16.37 6.73 -0.76
C ARG A 292 -15.42 6.26 -1.86
N GLY A 293 -15.70 5.13 -2.50
CA GLY A 293 -14.80 4.53 -3.48
C GLY A 293 -13.65 3.75 -2.84
N GLU A 294 -13.81 3.33 -1.59
CA GLU A 294 -12.76 2.69 -0.78
C GLU A 294 -13.19 1.29 -0.33
N ALA A 295 -12.22 0.40 -0.11
CA ALA A 295 -12.47 -0.91 0.51
C ALA A 295 -11.24 -1.44 1.24
N HIS A 296 -11.46 -2.27 2.25
CA HIS A 296 -10.40 -2.96 2.99
C HIS A 296 -10.69 -4.45 2.99
N VAL A 297 -9.72 -5.23 2.51
CA VAL A 297 -9.72 -6.69 2.57
C VAL A 297 -8.62 -7.15 3.52
N ALA A 298 -8.99 -7.95 4.52
CA ALA A 298 -8.06 -8.68 5.38
C ALA A 298 -7.85 -10.09 4.80
N LEU A 299 -6.67 -10.35 4.25
CA LEU A 299 -6.29 -11.63 3.68
C LEU A 299 -5.48 -12.43 4.70
N SER A 300 -6.11 -13.42 5.33
CA SER A 300 -5.42 -14.29 6.29
C SER A 300 -4.52 -15.30 5.58
N THR A 301 -3.29 -15.45 6.06
CA THR A 301 -2.37 -16.52 5.67
C THR A 301 -2.41 -17.62 6.73
N SER A 302 -2.21 -18.89 6.37
CA SER A 302 -2.10 -19.95 7.39
C SER A 302 -0.67 -20.13 7.86
N THR A 303 -0.50 -20.73 9.04
CA THR A 303 0.82 -21.00 9.65
C THR A 303 1.60 -22.11 8.95
N THR A 304 0.92 -22.99 8.22
CA THR A 304 1.52 -24.13 7.51
C THR A 304 1.46 -23.97 5.99
N GLY A 305 0.86 -22.88 5.51
CA GLY A 305 0.49 -22.69 4.12
C GLY A 305 1.44 -21.78 3.36
N ALA A 306 0.89 -21.15 2.33
CA ALA A 306 1.61 -20.76 1.13
C ALA A 306 2.66 -19.66 1.36
N VAL A 307 3.89 -20.10 1.64
CA VAL A 307 5.11 -19.29 1.59
C VAL A 307 5.42 -18.99 0.13
N GLY A 308 5.76 -17.74 -0.15
CA GLY A 308 6.10 -17.33 -1.50
C GLY A 308 5.88 -15.86 -1.77
N CYS A 309 5.87 -15.55 -3.05
CA CYS A 309 5.71 -14.22 -3.59
C CYS A 309 4.35 -14.13 -4.29
N TYR A 310 3.59 -13.09 -3.98
CA TYR A 310 2.23 -12.89 -4.45
C TYR A 310 2.05 -11.47 -4.97
N ALA A 311 1.08 -11.32 -5.87
CA ALA A 311 0.68 -10.04 -6.38
C ALA A 311 -0.84 -9.96 -6.51
N VAL A 312 -1.40 -8.77 -6.29
CA VAL A 312 -2.84 -8.51 -6.43
C VAL A 312 -3.07 -7.34 -7.37
N ASN A 313 -3.90 -7.51 -8.40
CA ASN A 313 -4.20 -6.41 -9.31
C ASN A 313 -5.68 -6.30 -9.66
N ASN A 314 -6.08 -5.19 -10.27
CA ASN A 314 -7.42 -4.98 -10.80
C ASN A 314 -7.31 -4.27 -12.17
N PRO A 315 -8.14 -4.62 -13.17
CA PRO A 315 -8.06 -4.04 -14.52
C PRO A 315 -8.28 -2.51 -14.59
N LEU A 316 -8.98 -1.93 -13.62
CA LEU A 316 -9.22 -0.49 -13.52
C LEU A 316 -8.03 0.29 -12.95
N VAL A 317 -7.07 -0.40 -12.31
CA VAL A 317 -5.81 0.22 -11.87
C VAL A 317 -4.97 0.45 -13.12
N PHE A 318 -5.24 1.58 -13.76
CA PHE A 318 -4.57 1.99 -14.99
C PHE A 318 -3.10 2.25 -14.71
N VAL A 319 -2.25 1.54 -15.45
CA VAL A 319 -0.82 1.86 -15.53
C VAL A 319 -0.59 2.60 -16.84
N PRO A 320 -0.02 3.82 -16.81
CA PRO A 320 0.29 4.56 -18.02
C PRO A 320 1.11 3.70 -19.00
N SER A 321 0.72 3.72 -20.27
CA SER A 321 1.42 3.00 -21.35
C SER A 321 2.79 3.57 -21.67
N ASP A 322 3.05 4.82 -21.27
CA ASP A 322 4.38 5.44 -21.31
C ASP A 322 5.01 5.31 -19.94
N PRO A 323 6.22 4.73 -19.81
CA PRO A 323 6.91 4.70 -18.54
C PRO A 323 7.09 6.15 -18.08
N PRO A 324 6.50 6.57 -16.93
CA PRO A 324 6.83 7.87 -16.37
C PRO A 324 8.36 7.93 -16.18
N PRO A 325 8.98 9.12 -16.37
CA PRO A 325 10.43 9.28 -16.23
C PRO A 325 10.95 8.89 -14.84
N GLU A 326 10.06 8.84 -13.85
CA GLU A 326 10.28 8.25 -12.54
C GLU A 326 9.42 6.99 -12.43
N VAL A 327 10.06 5.83 -12.24
CA VAL A 327 9.40 4.52 -12.13
C VAL A 327 8.64 4.45 -10.80
N GLU A 328 7.53 5.17 -10.69
CA GLU A 328 6.45 4.91 -9.73
C GLU A 328 5.69 3.64 -10.17
N GLY A 329 6.44 2.55 -10.38
CA GLY A 329 5.86 1.25 -10.66
C GLY A 329 5.07 0.79 -9.43
N PRO A 330 3.95 0.07 -9.61
CA PRO A 330 3.11 -0.42 -8.53
C PRO A 330 3.80 -1.55 -7.75
N THR A 331 4.87 -1.24 -7.02
CA THR A 331 5.42 -2.12 -5.98
C THR A 331 4.42 -2.36 -4.86
N THR A 332 3.38 -1.55 -4.80
CA THR A 332 2.33 -1.51 -3.78
C THR A 332 1.39 -2.70 -3.83
N THR A 333 1.43 -3.50 -4.90
CA THR A 333 0.54 -4.63 -5.15
C THR A 333 1.20 -5.99 -4.93
N THR A 334 2.50 -6.01 -4.62
CA THR A 334 3.26 -7.24 -4.34
C THR A 334 3.48 -7.41 -2.85
N PHE A 335 3.37 -8.66 -2.39
CA PHE A 335 3.69 -9.06 -1.03
C PHE A 335 4.33 -10.44 -0.99
N PHE A 336 5.03 -10.70 0.10
CA PHE A 336 5.78 -11.92 0.34
C PHE A 336 5.28 -12.52 1.64
N VAL A 337 5.03 -13.81 1.62
CA VAL A 337 4.74 -14.60 2.83
C VAL A 337 5.95 -15.46 3.10
N ARG A 338 6.52 -15.35 4.30
CA ARG A 338 7.72 -16.08 4.75
C ARG A 338 7.38 -17.11 5.80
N GLU A 339 8.30 -18.06 6.01
CA GLU A 339 8.19 -18.98 7.13
C GLU A 339 8.27 -18.23 8.48
N PRO A 340 7.60 -18.71 9.54
CA PRO A 340 7.69 -18.10 10.87
C PRO A 340 9.08 -18.10 11.49
N GLU A 341 9.91 -19.06 11.09
CA GLU A 341 11.26 -19.25 11.63
C GLU A 341 12.32 -18.45 10.88
N ASP A 342 11.99 -17.93 9.69
CA ASP A 342 12.90 -17.06 8.94
C ASP A 342 12.96 -15.69 9.62
N PRO A 343 14.13 -15.26 10.13
CA PRO A 343 14.25 -13.91 10.64
C PRO A 343 13.89 -12.93 9.53
N PRO A 344 13.16 -11.84 9.86
CA PRO A 344 12.94 -10.79 8.88
C PRO A 344 14.30 -10.35 8.33
N PRO A 345 14.38 -10.05 7.03
CA PRO A 345 15.63 -9.56 6.49
C PRO A 345 15.95 -8.26 7.25
N PRO A 346 17.23 -7.96 7.51
CA PRO A 346 17.57 -6.70 8.15
C PRO A 346 16.91 -5.55 7.36
N CYS A 347 16.34 -4.62 8.10
CA CYS A 347 15.85 -3.33 7.60
C CYS A 347 16.89 -2.75 6.61
N GLY A 348 16.48 -2.48 5.37
CA GLY A 348 17.37 -2.02 4.29
C GLY A 348 18.10 -3.08 3.45
N ALA A 349 17.96 -4.39 3.72
CA ALA A 349 18.38 -5.40 2.73
C ALA A 349 17.61 -5.13 1.43
N PRO A 350 18.28 -5.11 0.25
CA PRO A 350 17.56 -4.99 -1.01
C PRO A 350 16.46 -6.06 -1.00
N PRO A 351 15.21 -5.71 -1.41
CA PRO A 351 14.16 -6.72 -1.53
C PRO A 351 14.79 -7.85 -2.32
N LEU A 352 14.78 -9.07 -1.74
CA LEU A 352 15.47 -10.24 -2.28
C LEU A 352 15.41 -10.16 -3.81
N ARG A 353 16.56 -9.83 -4.42
CA ARG A 353 16.61 -9.65 -5.86
C ARG A 353 16.37 -11.03 -6.45
N CYS A 354 15.14 -11.26 -6.91
CA CYS A 354 14.81 -12.34 -7.83
C CYS A 354 15.14 -11.88 -9.24
#